data_AF-A0A2H5QQF6-F1
#
_entry.id   AF-A0A2H5QQF6-F1
#
_cell.length_a   1.000
_cell.length_b   1.000
_cell.length_c   1.000
_cell.angle_alpha   90.00
_cell.angle_beta   90.00
_cell.angle_gamma   90.00
#
_symmetry.space_group_name_H-M   'P 1'
#
loop_
_entity.id
_entity.type
_entity.pdbx_description
1 polymer ?
#
loop_
_entity_poly.entity_id
_entity_poly.type
_entity_poly.pdbx_seq_one_letter_code
_entity_poly.pdbx_strand_id
1 'polypeptide(L)' 'MNLSQGQLKFYTKHMTIPGVCPKDPKEAEFVCLKAFFDKYGATKSPDNCLCKPSTVNQHICQCDIIYDPPPPKQT' A
#
# COMPACT_ATOMS: atom_id res chain seq x y z
N MET A 1 31.74 9.96 8.52
CA MET A 1 30.28 9.91 8.78
C MET A 1 29.67 9.02 7.71
N ASN A 2 29.35 7.77 8.02
CA ASN A 2 28.72 6.85 7.07
C ASN A 2 27.23 7.19 6.98
N LEU A 3 26.85 8.02 6.02
CA LEU A 3 25.47 8.08 5.57
C LEU A 3 25.21 6.81 4.75
N SER A 4 24.95 5.69 5.42
CA SER A 4 24.26 4.58 4.79
C SER A 4 22.87 5.10 4.42
N GLN A 5 22.72 5.64 3.21
CA GLN A 5 21.42 5.97 2.64
C GLN A 5 20.61 4.69 2.66
N GLY A 6 19.77 4.53 3.68
CA GLY A 6 18.92 3.36 3.83
C GLY A 6 18.08 3.26 2.58
N GLN A 7 18.32 2.24 1.76
CA GLN A 7 17.42 1.90 0.69
C GLN A 7 16.03 1.73 1.31
N LEU A 8 15.08 2.55 0.88
CA LEU A 8 13.69 2.39 1.27
C LEU A 8 13.28 0.97 0.86
N LYS A 9 13.05 0.11 1.85
CA LYS A 9 12.57 -1.24 1.61
C LYS A 9 11.06 -1.15 1.46
N PHE A 10 10.59 -1.45 0.27
CA PHE A 10 9.17 -1.59 0.00
C PHE A 10 8.76 -3.04 0.25
N TYR A 11 7.56 -3.24 0.77
CA TYR A 11 6.94 -4.55 0.81
C TYR A 11 5.52 -4.48 0.29
N THR A 12 5.18 -5.47 -0.52
CA THR A 12 3.83 -5.62 -1.07
C THR A 12 2.88 -6.08 0.02
N LYS A 13 1.76 -5.39 0.15
CA LYS A 13 0.71 -5.73 1.10
C LYS A 13 -0.64 -5.82 0.39
N HIS A 14 -1.44 -6.78 0.83
CA HIS A 14 -2.77 -7.05 0.30
C HIS A 14 -3.86 -6.63 1.28
N MET A 15 -4.95 -6.11 0.73
CA MET A 15 -6.16 -5.78 1.48
C MET A 15 -7.40 -6.13 0.66
N THR A 16 -8.34 -6.84 1.28
CA THR A 16 -9.65 -7.13 0.68
C THR A 16 -10.62 -6.02 1.05
N ILE A 17 -11.35 -5.51 0.06
CA ILE A 17 -12.28 -4.39 0.19
C ILE A 17 -13.60 -4.77 -0.48
N PRO A 18 -14.77 -4.39 0.10
CA PRO A 18 -16.05 -4.56 -0.55
C PRO A 18 -16.16 -3.74 -1.85
N GLY A 19 -16.93 -4.25 -2.80
CA GLY A 19 -17.14 -3.66 -4.13
C GLY A 19 -16.25 -4.28 -5.20
N VAL A 20 -16.37 -3.77 -6.42
CA VAL A 20 -15.62 -4.24 -7.60
C VAL A 20 -14.52 -3.26 -7.97
N CYS A 21 -13.46 -3.75 -8.61
CA CYS A 21 -12.47 -2.86 -9.21
C CYS A 21 -13.13 -1.98 -10.28
N PRO A 22 -12.88 -0.66 -10.27
CA PRO A 22 -13.18 0.20 -11.40
C PRO A 22 -12.62 -0.36 -12.71
N LYS A 23 -13.31 -0.07 -13.82
CA LYS A 23 -12.83 -0.46 -15.16
C LYS A 23 -11.65 0.40 -15.61
N ASP A 24 -11.63 1.66 -15.19
CA ASP A 24 -10.51 2.55 -15.45
C ASP A 24 -9.33 2.19 -14.53
N PRO A 25 -8.13 1.97 -15.08
CA PRO A 25 -6.98 1.55 -14.30
C PRO A 25 -6.50 2.61 -13.31
N LYS A 26 -6.63 3.91 -13.64
CA LYS A 26 -6.22 4.99 -12.73
C LYS A 26 -7.20 5.13 -11.58
N GLU A 27 -8.49 5.01 -11.84
CA GLU A 27 -9.50 4.95 -10.77
C GLU A 27 -9.30 3.74 -9.87
N ALA A 28 -8.99 2.57 -10.46
CA ALA A 28 -8.75 1.35 -9.72
C ALA A 28 -7.51 1.44 -8.81
N GLU A 29 -6.43 2.02 -9.30
CA GLU A 29 -5.24 2.35 -8.52
C GLU A 29 -5.58 3.33 -7.38
N PHE A 30 -6.31 4.41 -7.68
CA PHE A 30 -6.69 5.42 -6.69
C PHE A 30 -7.56 4.86 -5.56
N VAL A 31 -8.54 4.00 -5.88
CA VAL A 31 -9.38 3.35 -4.86
C VAL A 31 -8.52 2.52 -3.88
N CYS A 32 -7.55 1.78 -4.41
CA CYS A 32 -6.63 1.01 -3.60
C CYS A 32 -5.68 1.89 -2.77
N LEU A 33 -5.12 2.94 -3.38
CA LEU A 33 -4.26 3.89 -2.69
C LEU A 33 -5.00 4.57 -1.54
N LYS A 34 -6.22 5.05 -1.79
CA LYS A 34 -7.08 5.65 -0.78
C LYS A 34 -7.35 4.70 0.38
N ALA A 35 -7.73 3.45 0.10
CA ALA A 35 -8.02 2.49 1.15
C ALA A 35 -6.78 2.13 2.00
N PHE A 36 -5.60 2.04 1.39
CA PHE A 36 -4.35 1.87 2.13
C PHE A 36 -4.00 3.10 2.97
N PHE A 37 -4.23 4.29 2.42
CA PHE A 37 -4.02 5.55 3.12
C PHE A 37 -4.97 5.69 4.33
N ASP A 38 -6.25 5.38 4.18
CA ASP A 38 -7.24 5.37 5.26
C ASP A 38 -6.87 4.36 6.37
N LYS A 39 -6.28 3.21 6.02
CA LYS A 39 -5.93 2.16 6.99
C LYS A 39 -4.60 2.36 7.69
N TYR A 40 -3.58 2.85 6.98
CA TYR A 40 -2.20 2.91 7.47
C TYR A 40 -1.68 4.33 7.69
N GLY A 41 -2.41 5.35 7.21
CA GLY A 41 -1.99 6.74 7.22
C GLY A 41 -0.94 7.08 6.17
N ALA A 42 -0.67 8.39 6.02
CA ALA A 42 0.30 8.92 5.07
C ALA A 42 1.74 8.43 5.31
N THR A 43 2.06 7.96 6.52
CA THR A 43 3.41 7.58 6.94
C THR A 43 3.94 6.33 6.26
N LYS A 44 3.08 5.51 5.64
CA LYS A 44 3.48 4.30 4.92
C LYS A 44 3.68 4.51 3.42
N SER A 45 3.36 5.69 2.89
CA SER A 45 3.50 6.09 1.48
C SER A 45 3.19 4.94 0.51
N PRO A 46 1.92 4.48 0.44
CA PRO A 46 1.54 3.43 -0.50
C PRO A 46 1.76 3.85 -1.94
N ASP A 47 2.38 2.96 -2.71
CA ASP A 47 2.74 3.14 -4.11
C ASP A 47 2.49 1.84 -4.90
N ASN A 48 2.57 1.88 -6.24
CA ASN A 48 2.31 0.74 -7.12
C ASN A 48 1.04 -0.05 -6.79
N CYS A 49 -0.07 0.65 -6.55
CA CYS A 49 -1.32 0.05 -6.14
C CYS A 49 -2.05 -0.62 -7.32
N LEU A 50 -2.37 -1.91 -7.16
CA LEU A 50 -3.11 -2.71 -8.13
C LEU A 50 -4.43 -3.20 -7.53
N CYS A 51 -5.51 -3.04 -8.29
CA CYS A 51 -6.80 -3.63 -7.97
C CYS A 51 -6.98 -4.96 -8.71
N LYS A 52 -7.26 -6.03 -7.98
CA LYS A 52 -7.57 -7.36 -8.53
C LYS A 52 -8.98 -7.77 -8.13
N PRO A 53 -9.86 -8.15 -9.08
CA PRO A 53 -11.16 -8.70 -8.71
C PRO A 53 -10.97 -10.01 -7.92
N SER A 54 -11.75 -10.21 -6.85
CA SER A 54 -11.67 -11.42 -6.02
C SER A 54 -12.98 -12.19 -6.07
N THR A 55 -14.10 -11.54 -5.76
CA THR A 55 -15.44 -12.09 -5.90
C THR A 55 -16.37 -11.05 -6.53
N VAL A 56 -17.62 -11.42 -6.82
CA VAL A 56 -18.62 -10.50 -7.41
C VAL A 56 -18.83 -9.22 -6.60
N ASN A 57 -18.55 -9.26 -5.29
CA ASN A 57 -18.76 -8.13 -4.36
C ASN A 57 -17.49 -7.73 -3.60
N GLN A 58 -16.31 -8.23 -3.98
CA GLN A 58 -15.05 -7.89 -3.33
C GLN A 58 -13.88 -7.82 -4.33
N HIS A 59 -12.94 -6.94 -4.02
CA HIS A 59 -11.66 -6.85 -4.72
C HIS A 59 -10.51 -6.86 -3.72
N ILE A 60 -9.34 -7.23 -4.23
CA ILE A 60 -8.08 -7.21 -3.52
C ILE A 60 -7.27 -6.04 -4.04
N CYS A 61 -6.92 -5.14 -3.14
CA CYS A 61 -5.93 -4.11 -3.37
C CYS A 61 -4.55 -4.62 -2.95
N GLN A 62 -3.59 -4.48 -3.84
CA GLN A 62 -2.20 -4.81 -3.62
C GLN A 62 -1.38 -3.53 -3.77
N CYS A 63 -0.76 -3.03 -2.71
CA CYS A 63 0.10 -1.84 -2.77
C CYS A 63 1.47 -2.15 -2.17
N ASP A 64 2.50 -1.52 -2.70
CA ASP A 64 3.82 -1.50 -2.08
C ASP A 64 3.86 -0.39 -1.04
N ILE A 65 4.30 -0.71 0.17
CA ILE A 65 4.41 0.27 1.25
C ILE A 65 5.81 0.29 1.84
N ILE A 66 6.23 1.44 2.35
CA ILE A 66 7.54 1.60 2.96
C ILE A 66 7.58 0.84 4.29
N TYR A 67 8.63 0.02 4.46
CA TYR A 67 8.99 -0.55 5.74
C TYR A 67 9.55 0.56 6.63
N ASP A 68 8.77 0.96 7.63
CA ASP A 68 9.28 1.74 8.75
C ASP A 68 9.73 0.73 9.81
N PRO A 69 11.03 0.39 9.91
CA PRO A 69 11.50 -0.35 11.07
C PRO A 69 11.20 0.51 12.31
N PRO A 70 10.78 -0.09 13.44
CA PRO A 70 10.66 0.67 14.67
C PRO A 70 11.99 1.40 14.91
N PRO A 71 11.97 2.67 15.38
CA PRO A 71 13.19 3.41 15.63
C PRO A 71 14.10 2.56 16.52
N PRO A 72 15.41 2.49 16.23
CA PRO A 72 16.33 1.71 17.05
C PRO A 72 16.13 2.15 18.50
N LYS A 73 15.84 1.21 19.41
CA LYS A 73 15.77 1.48 20.84
C LYS A 73 17.11 2.11 21.22
N GLN A 74 17.10 3.41 21.51
CA GLN A 74 18.24 4.05 22.17
C GLN A 74 18.42 3.31 23.50
N THR A 75 19.53 2.58 23.61
CA THR A 75 19.97 1.94 24.85
C THR A 75 21.10 2.78 25.41
#